data_AF-A0A149TNH0-F1
#
_entry.id   AF-A0A149TNH0-F1
#
_cell.length_a   1.000
_cell.length_b   1.000
_cell.length_c   1.000
_cell.angle_alpha   90.00
_cell.angle_beta   90.00
_cell.angle_gamma   90.00
#
_symmetry.space_group_name_H-M   'P 1'
#
loop_
_entity.id
_entity.type
_entity.pdbx_description
1 polymer ?
#
loop_
_entity_poly.entity_id
_entity_poly.type
_entity_poly.pdbx_seq_one_letter_code
_entity_poly.pdbx_strand_id
1 'polypeptide(L)'
;MPQTTAEIIAEVDAMVARLEAYRLELEARPVAHGYSESVPTDDEDPETGFRLPTRPTRPRPAPRPPASGTAFSISGSGPAEPEPLPAPPLFNPQPDWLAHVLTVTGPEAVLGQFRAEAAGTGHLCWGPDVSDPEDLGRILPAQDARTTTLIDQIVQSQRGRLAREAGSGSVPFDLNALCPVPLDLLALGPASPATRAWLWEHWGTSRPLQQVEVMEAPPKENTSCWSVSFWSADWTPWAALQAIATRWPDLIFSIRSIYDV
;
A
#
# COMPACT_ATOMS: atom_id res chain seq x y z
N MET A 1 12.01 -8.37 -43.00
CA MET A 1 11.75 -9.83 -42.91
C MET A 1 10.93 -10.04 -41.65
N PRO A 2 9.70 -10.56 -41.73
CA PRO A 2 8.92 -10.84 -40.52
C PRO A 2 9.55 -12.01 -39.77
N GLN A 3 9.86 -11.82 -38.48
CA GLN A 3 10.29 -12.92 -37.62
C GLN A 3 9.19 -13.96 -37.57
N THR A 4 9.55 -15.22 -37.80
CA THR A 4 8.60 -16.31 -37.79
C THR A 4 8.20 -16.65 -36.36
N THR A 5 6.97 -17.10 -36.14
CA THR A 5 6.46 -17.49 -34.80
C THR A 5 7.39 -18.49 -34.10
N ALA A 6 8.08 -19.34 -34.85
CA ALA A 6 9.08 -20.28 -34.33
C ALA A 6 10.32 -19.58 -33.73
N GLU A 7 10.77 -18.47 -34.32
CA GLU A 7 11.90 -17.68 -33.81
C GLU A 7 11.54 -16.98 -32.50
N ILE A 8 10.31 -16.47 -32.40
CA ILE A 8 9.81 -15.82 -31.17
C ILE A 8 9.70 -16.85 -30.04
N ILE A 9 9.17 -18.05 -30.32
CA ILE A 9 9.09 -19.13 -29.33
C ILE A 9 10.49 -19.54 -28.85
N ALA A 10 11.43 -19.70 -29.77
CA ALA A 10 12.81 -20.04 -29.43
C ALA A 10 13.50 -18.95 -28.59
N GLU A 11 13.19 -17.68 -28.84
CA GLU A 11 13.73 -16.55 -28.07
C GLU A 11 13.15 -16.52 -26.65
N VAL A 12 11.85 -16.80 -26.49
CA VAL A 12 11.20 -16.91 -25.19
C VAL A 12 11.74 -18.10 -24.39
N ASP A 13 11.90 -19.27 -25.01
CA ASP A 13 12.48 -20.45 -24.35
C ASP A 13 13.92 -20.18 -23.90
N ALA A 14 14.71 -19.49 -24.73
CA ALA A 14 16.07 -19.09 -24.39
C ALA A 14 16.14 -18.03 -23.28
N MET A 15 15.09 -17.23 -23.12
CA MET A 15 14.95 -16.26 -22.02
C MET A 15 14.56 -16.96 -20.72
N VAL A 16 13.62 -17.90 -20.77
CA VAL A 16 13.21 -18.71 -19.61
C VAL A 16 14.39 -19.53 -19.08
N ALA A 17 15.15 -20.19 -19.96
CA ALA A 17 16.34 -20.94 -19.56
C ALA A 17 17.41 -20.05 -18.89
N ARG A 18 17.56 -18.79 -19.34
CA ARG A 18 18.44 -17.80 -18.70
C ARG A 18 17.97 -17.40 -17.31
N LEU A 19 16.66 -17.21 -17.13
CA LEU A 19 16.08 -16.87 -15.83
C LEU A 19 16.15 -18.03 -14.84
N GLU A 20 15.96 -19.26 -15.28
CA GLU A 20 16.12 -20.45 -14.43
C GLU A 20 17.57 -20.66 -14.01
N ALA A 21 18.52 -20.48 -14.94
CA ALA A 21 19.95 -20.51 -14.60
C ALA A 21 20.32 -19.40 -13.59
N TYR A 22 19.78 -18.20 -13.76
CA TYR A 22 20.00 -17.09 -12.83
C TYR A 22 19.37 -17.33 -11.46
N ARG A 23 18.18 -17.94 -11.41
CA ARG A 23 17.54 -18.38 -10.16
C ARG A 23 18.41 -19.41 -9.43
N LEU A 24 18.91 -20.43 -10.13
CA LEU A 24 19.82 -21.42 -9.55
C LEU A 24 21.12 -20.79 -9.06
N GLU A 25 21.64 -19.77 -9.77
CA GLU A 25 22.79 -19.00 -9.30
C GLU A 25 22.47 -18.23 -8.02
N LEU A 26 21.29 -17.60 -7.92
CA LEU A 26 20.84 -16.90 -6.71
C LEU A 26 20.60 -17.86 -5.54
N GLU A 27 20.08 -19.06 -5.79
CA GLU A 27 19.91 -20.12 -4.78
C GLU A 27 21.26 -20.73 -4.35
N ALA A 28 22.24 -20.79 -5.24
CA ALA A 28 23.59 -21.28 -4.95
C ALA A 28 24.51 -20.22 -4.32
N ARG A 29 24.16 -18.94 -4.42
CA ARG A 29 24.86 -17.88 -3.68
C ARG A 29 24.56 -18.05 -2.19
N PRO A 30 25.58 -18.14 -1.33
CA PRO A 30 25.35 -18.18 0.10
C PRO A 30 24.60 -16.91 0.50
N VAL A 31 23.42 -17.09 1.11
CA VAL A 31 22.61 -16.00 1.63
C VAL A 31 23.50 -15.14 2.52
N ALA A 32 23.83 -13.94 2.04
CA ALA A 32 24.42 -12.92 2.89
C ALA A 32 23.33 -12.50 3.87
N HIS A 33 23.33 -13.15 5.04
CA HIS A 33 22.39 -13.01 6.17
C HIS A 33 21.11 -13.85 6.06
N GLY A 34 21.25 -15.15 6.31
CA GLY A 34 20.16 -15.91 6.91
C GLY A 34 20.06 -15.51 8.39
N TYR A 35 18.87 -15.07 8.82
CA TYR A 35 18.51 -15.18 10.24
C TYR A 35 18.43 -16.68 10.55
N SER A 36 19.54 -17.25 11.02
CA SER A 36 19.47 -18.53 11.73
C SER A 36 18.79 -18.27 13.06
N GLU A 37 17.60 -18.81 13.26
CA GLU A 37 17.10 -19.13 14.59
C GLU A 37 17.93 -20.29 15.16
N SER A 38 19.19 -20.01 15.48
CA SER A 38 19.98 -20.92 16.31
C SER A 38 19.64 -20.61 17.76
N VAL A 39 18.79 -21.45 18.35
CA VAL A 39 18.69 -21.58 19.81
C VAL A 39 20.11 -21.85 20.32
N PRO A 40 20.69 -21.01 21.20
CA PRO A 40 22.02 -21.26 21.72
C PRO A 40 21.94 -22.41 22.72
N THR A 41 22.53 -23.55 22.37
CA THR A 41 23.08 -24.47 23.37
C THR A 41 24.41 -23.89 23.84
N ASP A 42 24.51 -23.68 25.16
CA ASP A 42 25.77 -23.39 25.86
C ASP A 42 26.79 -24.47 25.53
N ASP A 43 27.74 -24.15 24.68
CA ASP A 43 29.13 -24.64 24.64
C ASP A 43 29.67 -24.38 23.23
N GLU A 44 30.50 -23.34 23.04
CA GLU A 44 31.71 -23.41 22.20
C GLU A 44 32.58 -22.12 22.25
N ASP A 45 33.87 -22.36 22.03
CA ASP A 45 35.10 -21.57 22.26
C ASP A 45 35.14 -20.10 21.76
N PRO A 46 35.82 -19.16 22.46
CA PRO A 46 35.80 -17.72 22.16
C PRO A 46 36.80 -17.22 21.09
N GLU A 47 37.48 -18.07 20.31
CA GLU A 47 38.66 -17.65 19.52
C GLU A 47 38.48 -17.68 17.98
N THR A 48 37.26 -17.78 17.42
CA THR A 48 37.10 -17.80 15.94
C THR A 48 35.88 -17.06 15.41
N GLY A 49 35.63 -15.84 15.89
CA GLY A 49 34.60 -14.94 15.38
C GLY A 49 35.17 -13.69 14.70
N PHE A 50 34.72 -13.38 13.48
CA PHE A 50 35.01 -12.11 12.80
C PHE A 50 34.67 -10.92 13.71
N ARG A 51 35.70 -10.17 14.15
CA ARG A 51 35.49 -8.89 14.85
C ARG A 51 35.21 -7.79 13.84
N LEU A 52 33.98 -7.26 13.86
CA LEU A 52 33.66 -5.99 13.21
C LEU A 52 34.48 -4.85 13.86
N PRO A 53 34.96 -3.86 13.09
CA PRO A 53 35.62 -2.69 13.66
C PRO A 53 34.68 -2.00 14.64
N THR A 54 35.18 -1.73 15.85
CA THR A 54 34.44 -1.04 16.89
C THR A 54 34.00 0.33 16.37
N ARG A 55 32.69 0.47 16.13
CA ARG A 55 32.07 1.73 15.74
C ARG A 55 32.43 2.78 16.80
N PRO A 56 33.00 3.94 16.44
CA PRO A 56 33.27 4.99 17.40
C PRO A 56 31.94 5.37 18.07
N THR A 57 31.97 5.42 19.40
CA THR A 57 30.80 5.75 20.22
C THR A 57 30.35 7.15 19.85
N ARG A 58 29.32 7.26 19.00
CA ARG A 58 28.70 8.54 18.70
C ARG A 58 28.15 9.09 20.02
N PRO A 59 28.42 10.35 20.39
CA PRO A 59 27.81 10.96 21.54
C PRO A 59 26.29 10.81 21.40
N ARG A 60 25.67 10.26 22.45
CA ARG A 60 24.23 10.05 22.51
C ARG A 60 23.57 11.40 22.20
N PRO A 61 22.72 11.50 21.16
CA PRO A 61 21.93 12.70 20.93
C PRO A 61 21.21 13.02 22.23
N ALA A 62 21.14 14.31 22.59
CA ALA A 62 20.34 14.76 23.72
C ALA A 62 18.93 14.13 23.60
N PRO A 63 18.32 13.67 24.71
CA PRO A 63 16.97 13.14 24.68
C PRO A 63 16.08 14.13 23.93
N ARG A 64 15.37 13.63 22.91
CA ARG A 64 14.43 14.42 22.12
C ARG A 64 13.50 15.13 23.12
N PRO A 65 13.31 16.46 23.00
CA PRO A 65 12.31 17.15 23.81
C PRO A 65 10.98 16.40 23.70
N PRO A 66 10.17 16.34 24.78
CA PRO A 66 8.88 15.65 24.77
C PRO A 66 8.13 16.07 23.52
N ALA A 67 7.72 15.06 22.73
CA ALA A 67 7.16 15.25 21.41
C ALA A 67 6.13 16.39 21.44
N SER A 68 6.48 17.51 20.82
CA SER A 68 5.47 18.28 20.13
C SER A 68 4.95 17.35 19.06
N GLY A 69 3.94 16.53 19.38
CA GLY A 69 3.04 16.06 18.35
C GLY A 69 2.62 17.31 17.61
N THR A 70 2.96 17.40 16.33
CA THR A 70 2.43 18.46 15.49
C THR A 70 0.93 18.22 15.38
N ALA A 71 0.19 18.64 16.41
CA ALA A 71 -1.17 19.08 16.24
C ALA A 71 -1.05 20.32 15.33
N PHE A 72 -1.15 20.10 14.02
CA PHE A 72 -1.26 21.21 13.11
C PHE A 72 -2.69 21.73 13.23
N SER A 73 -2.85 22.93 13.80
CA SER A 73 -4.06 23.70 13.59
C SER A 73 -3.96 24.27 12.19
N ILE A 74 -4.83 23.85 11.27
CA ILE A 74 -4.94 24.49 9.96
C ILE A 74 -5.63 25.84 10.20
N SER A 75 -4.82 26.87 10.49
CA SER A 75 -5.29 28.25 10.39
C SER A 75 -5.37 28.57 8.90
N GLY A 76 -6.59 28.81 8.41
CA GLY A 76 -6.91 28.98 7.00
C GLY A 76 -5.99 29.97 6.30
N SER A 77 -5.00 29.43 5.60
CA SER A 77 -4.27 30.15 4.56
C SER A 77 -4.92 29.72 3.24
N GLY A 78 -5.41 30.71 2.48
CA GLY A 78 -6.15 30.49 1.25
C GLY A 78 -5.43 29.59 0.24
N PRO A 79 -6.14 29.07 -0.76
CA PRO A 79 -5.61 28.07 -1.68
C PRO A 79 -4.41 28.65 -2.41
N ALA A 80 -3.22 28.13 -2.10
CA ALA A 80 -2.04 28.32 -2.92
C ALA A 80 -2.25 27.47 -4.19
N GLU A 81 -2.13 28.12 -5.34
CA GLU A 81 -2.22 27.47 -6.64
C GLU A 81 -1.16 26.36 -6.74
N PRO A 82 -1.54 25.10 -7.04
CA PRO A 82 -0.61 23.98 -7.00
C PRO A 82 0.41 24.11 -8.14
N GLU A 83 1.69 24.24 -7.79
CA GLU A 83 2.77 24.12 -8.77
C GLU A 83 2.79 22.69 -9.35
N PRO A 84 2.82 22.53 -10.69
CA PRO A 84 2.89 21.22 -11.30
C PRO A 84 4.20 20.52 -10.94
N LEU A 85 4.12 19.30 -10.39
CA LEU A 85 5.31 18.50 -10.10
C LEU A 85 6.08 18.21 -11.41
N PRO A 86 7.41 18.45 -11.47
CA PRO A 86 8.19 18.41 -12.71
C PRO A 86 8.43 17.01 -13.28
N ALA A 87 7.99 15.94 -12.61
CA ALA A 87 8.06 14.57 -13.10
C ALA A 87 6.89 13.74 -12.56
N PRO A 88 6.30 12.84 -13.38
CA PRO A 88 5.28 11.92 -12.88
C PRO A 88 5.91 11.06 -11.78
N PRO A 89 5.27 10.93 -10.60
CA PRO A 89 5.79 10.14 -9.49
C PRO A 89 6.08 8.72 -9.96
N LEU A 90 7.29 8.24 -9.71
CA LEU A 90 7.74 6.91 -10.10
C LEU A 90 6.79 5.87 -9.50
N PHE A 91 6.28 4.96 -10.34
CA PHE A 91 5.56 3.80 -9.82
C PHE A 91 6.59 2.87 -9.25
N ASN A 92 6.42 2.47 -8.00
CA ASN A 92 7.03 1.24 -7.56
C ASN A 92 5.97 0.12 -7.67
N PRO A 93 6.18 -0.93 -8.48
CA PRO A 93 5.26 -2.07 -8.50
C PRO A 93 5.16 -2.76 -7.13
N GLN A 94 6.17 -2.59 -6.28
CA GLN A 94 6.20 -3.04 -4.88
C GLN A 94 6.37 -1.82 -3.96
N PRO A 95 5.27 -1.11 -3.63
CA PRO A 95 5.37 0.06 -2.77
C PRO A 95 5.82 -0.35 -1.36
N ASP A 96 6.48 0.59 -0.68
CA ASP A 96 6.77 0.42 0.74
C ASP A 96 5.45 0.60 1.52
N TRP A 97 5.15 -0.31 2.45
CA TRP A 97 3.94 -0.19 3.26
C TRP A 97 4.27 0.44 4.60
N LEU A 98 3.62 1.57 4.89
CA LEU A 98 3.82 2.33 6.13
C LEU A 98 2.59 2.19 7.03
N ALA A 99 2.82 1.76 8.27
CA ALA A 99 1.78 1.67 9.28
C ALA A 99 1.49 3.03 9.91
N HIS A 100 0.21 3.34 10.07
CA HIS A 100 -0.28 4.59 10.62
C HIS A 100 -1.38 4.37 11.65
N VAL A 101 -1.48 5.32 12.57
CA VAL A 101 -2.65 5.51 13.44
C VAL A 101 -3.18 6.90 13.22
N LEU A 102 -4.43 6.99 12.77
CA LEU A 102 -5.19 8.23 12.69
C LEU A 102 -6.11 8.31 13.90
N THR A 103 -6.03 9.41 14.62
CA THR A 103 -6.93 9.78 15.71
C THR A 103 -7.75 11.00 15.28
N VAL A 104 -9.07 10.90 15.41
CA VAL A 104 -10.02 11.97 15.10
C VAL A 104 -10.81 12.31 16.36
N THR A 105 -10.83 13.59 16.74
CA THR A 105 -11.53 14.09 17.92
C THR A 105 -12.48 15.22 17.57
N GLY A 106 -13.62 15.27 18.23
CA GLY A 106 -14.61 16.33 18.02
C GLY A 106 -15.94 16.04 18.70
N PRO A 107 -16.98 16.82 18.40
CA PRO A 107 -18.33 16.59 18.91
C PRO A 107 -18.85 15.20 18.52
N GLU A 108 -19.48 14.48 19.45
CA GLU A 108 -19.92 13.09 19.25
C GLU A 108 -20.84 12.90 18.03
N ALA A 109 -21.79 13.81 17.83
CA ALA A 109 -22.72 13.76 16.71
C ALA A 109 -22.00 13.89 15.36
N VAL A 110 -21.04 14.83 15.25
CA VAL A 110 -20.25 15.05 14.03
C VAL A 110 -19.31 13.88 13.79
N LEU A 111 -18.67 13.36 14.85
CA LEU A 111 -17.79 12.21 14.78
C LEU A 111 -18.55 10.94 14.33
N GLY A 112 -19.79 10.75 14.78
CA GLY A 112 -20.66 9.65 14.35
C GLY A 112 -21.02 9.73 12.86
N GLN A 113 -21.36 10.92 12.36
CA GLN A 113 -21.62 11.13 10.92
C GLN A 113 -20.37 10.87 10.08
N PHE A 114 -19.23 11.39 10.52
CA PHE A 114 -17.95 11.15 9.85
C PHE A 114 -17.60 9.66 9.78
N ARG A 115 -17.77 8.91 10.87
CA ARG A 115 -17.54 7.44 10.87
C ARG A 115 -18.44 6.71 9.87
N ALA A 116 -19.69 7.14 9.73
CA ALA A 116 -20.62 6.54 8.78
C ALA A 116 -20.22 6.85 7.32
N GLU A 117 -19.75 8.06 7.03
CA GLU A 117 -19.22 8.41 5.70
C GLU A 117 -17.85 7.80 5.40
N ALA A 118 -17.04 7.58 6.43
CA ALA A 118 -15.73 6.95 6.31
C ALA A 118 -15.82 5.44 6.08
N ALA A 119 -16.94 4.82 6.46
CA ALA A 119 -17.18 3.42 6.24
C ALA A 119 -17.34 3.13 4.74
N GLY A 120 -16.55 2.20 4.21
CA GLY A 120 -16.53 1.90 2.79
C GLY A 120 -16.17 0.46 2.49
N THR A 121 -15.99 0.16 1.21
CA THR A 121 -15.67 -1.19 0.75
C THR A 121 -14.21 -1.56 1.01
N GLY A 122 -13.33 -0.57 1.19
CA GLY A 122 -11.89 -0.77 1.40
C GLY A 122 -11.16 -1.27 0.15
N HIS A 123 -11.84 -1.32 -0.99
CA HIS A 123 -11.28 -1.75 -2.25
C HIS A 123 -11.82 -0.90 -3.40
N LEU A 124 -10.98 -0.71 -4.41
CA LEU A 124 -11.35 -0.04 -5.65
C LEU A 124 -11.75 -1.09 -6.70
N CYS A 125 -12.96 -0.95 -7.24
CA CYS A 125 -13.45 -1.74 -8.35
C CYS A 125 -12.80 -1.22 -9.65
N TRP A 126 -11.63 -1.76 -9.98
CA TRP A 126 -10.89 -1.42 -11.18
C TRP A 126 -11.52 -2.09 -12.41
N GLY A 127 -12.35 -1.35 -13.15
CA GLY A 127 -13.00 -1.84 -14.36
C GLY A 127 -13.99 -2.99 -14.10
N PRO A 128 -14.57 -3.58 -15.17
CA PRO A 128 -15.45 -4.74 -15.02
C PRO A 128 -14.65 -5.92 -14.48
N ASP A 129 -15.09 -6.49 -13.37
CA ASP A 129 -14.50 -7.70 -12.79
C ASP A 129 -14.55 -8.82 -13.83
N VAL A 130 -13.38 -9.26 -14.32
CA VAL A 130 -13.30 -10.32 -15.33
C VAL A 130 -13.47 -11.69 -14.69
N SER A 131 -14.67 -11.91 -14.17
CA SER A 131 -15.06 -13.11 -13.43
C SER A 131 -15.41 -14.27 -14.36
N ASP A 132 -15.50 -14.00 -15.66
CA ASP A 132 -15.87 -14.96 -16.71
C ASP A 132 -14.67 -15.23 -17.64
N PRO A 133 -14.26 -16.51 -17.85
CA PRO A 133 -13.25 -16.85 -18.85
C PRO A 133 -13.62 -16.39 -20.26
N GLU A 134 -14.90 -16.24 -20.61
CA GLU A 134 -15.31 -15.70 -21.91
C GLU A 134 -14.92 -14.23 -22.09
N ASP A 135 -14.96 -13.44 -21.02
CA ASP A 135 -14.59 -12.02 -21.07
C ASP A 135 -13.08 -11.85 -21.24
N LEU A 136 -12.27 -12.71 -20.60
CA LEU A 136 -10.83 -12.78 -20.88
C LEU A 136 -10.56 -13.35 -22.28
N GLY A 137 -11.33 -14.34 -22.73
CA GLY A 137 -11.18 -14.94 -24.06
C GLY A 137 -11.43 -13.97 -25.22
N ARG A 138 -12.21 -12.91 -25.00
CA ARG A 138 -12.40 -11.79 -25.95
C ARG A 138 -11.18 -10.87 -26.05
N ILE A 139 -10.41 -10.75 -24.97
CA ILE A 139 -9.23 -9.87 -24.86
C ILE A 139 -7.95 -10.63 -25.23
N LEU A 140 -7.86 -11.89 -24.80
CA LEU A 140 -6.79 -12.84 -25.04
C LEU A 140 -7.41 -14.06 -25.73
N PRO A 141 -7.48 -14.08 -27.07
CA PRO A 141 -8.02 -15.23 -27.78
C PRO A 141 -7.21 -16.47 -27.44
N ALA A 142 -7.88 -17.50 -26.92
CA ALA A 142 -7.24 -18.77 -26.60
C ALA A 142 -6.78 -19.46 -27.90
N GLN A 143 -5.48 -19.37 -28.20
CA GLN A 143 -4.89 -19.97 -29.40
C GLN A 143 -4.40 -21.41 -29.15
N ASP A 144 -4.16 -21.77 -27.89
CA ASP A 144 -3.69 -23.09 -27.47
C ASP A 144 -4.14 -23.46 -26.04
N ALA A 145 -3.92 -24.73 -25.66
CA ALA A 145 -4.28 -25.24 -24.34
C ALA A 145 -3.57 -24.54 -23.17
N ARG A 146 -2.39 -23.94 -23.42
CA ARG A 146 -1.63 -23.18 -22.42
C ARG A 146 -2.31 -21.84 -22.12
N THR A 147 -2.78 -21.15 -23.15
CA THR A 147 -3.51 -19.88 -23.03
C THR A 147 -4.84 -20.09 -22.31
N THR A 148 -5.58 -21.16 -22.61
CA THR A 148 -6.80 -21.54 -21.87
C THR A 148 -6.50 -21.78 -20.39
N THR A 149 -5.44 -22.54 -20.08
CA THR A 149 -5.04 -22.82 -18.70
C THR A 149 -4.67 -21.54 -17.95
N LEU A 150 -3.98 -20.60 -18.61
CA LEU A 150 -3.62 -19.31 -18.04
C LEU A 150 -4.86 -18.44 -17.77
N ILE A 151 -5.80 -18.39 -18.72
CA ILE A 151 -7.09 -17.69 -18.57
C ILE A 151 -7.84 -18.25 -17.35
N ASP A 152 -7.96 -19.58 -17.25
CA ASP A 152 -8.62 -20.22 -16.11
C ASP A 152 -7.91 -19.89 -14.79
N GLN A 153 -6.58 -19.91 -14.75
CA GLN A 153 -5.82 -19.53 -13.55
C GLN A 153 -6.06 -18.07 -13.16
N ILE A 154 -6.12 -17.15 -14.12
CA ILE A 154 -6.42 -15.74 -13.87
C ILE A 154 -7.84 -15.59 -13.32
N VAL A 155 -8.83 -16.25 -13.92
CA VAL A 155 -10.22 -16.21 -13.43
C VAL A 155 -10.33 -16.80 -12.04
N GLN A 156 -9.70 -17.95 -11.76
CA GLN A 156 -9.74 -18.56 -10.43
C GLN A 156 -9.04 -17.69 -9.38
N SER A 157 -7.92 -17.05 -9.75
CA SER A 157 -7.24 -16.08 -8.90
C SER A 157 -8.12 -14.86 -8.61
N GLN A 158 -8.79 -14.32 -9.64
CA GLN A 158 -9.71 -13.19 -9.49
C GLN A 158 -10.95 -13.56 -8.68
N ARG A 159 -11.57 -14.72 -8.92
CA ARG A 159 -12.69 -15.22 -8.11
C ARG A 159 -12.29 -15.48 -6.66
N GLY A 160 -11.10 -16.03 -6.43
CA GLY A 160 -10.56 -16.21 -5.09
C GLY A 160 -10.27 -14.88 -4.39
N ARG A 161 -9.82 -13.87 -5.13
CA ARG A 161 -9.64 -12.49 -4.63
C ARG A 161 -10.99 -11.86 -4.29
N LEU A 162 -11.95 -11.87 -5.22
CA LEU A 162 -13.30 -11.34 -5.02
C LEU A 162 -14.06 -12.06 -3.91
N ALA A 163 -13.89 -13.37 -3.75
CA ALA A 163 -14.53 -14.14 -2.67
C ALA A 163 -13.92 -13.81 -1.29
N ARG A 164 -12.62 -13.55 -1.22
CA ARG A 164 -11.96 -13.02 -0.01
C ARG A 164 -12.41 -11.60 0.29
N GLU A 165 -12.60 -10.79 -0.75
CA GLU A 165 -13.07 -9.39 -0.66
C GLU A 165 -14.57 -9.32 -0.29
N ALA A 166 -15.42 -10.20 -0.81
CA ALA A 166 -16.85 -10.30 -0.49
C ALA A 166 -17.14 -10.79 0.94
N GLY A 167 -16.16 -11.43 1.58
CA GLY A 167 -16.22 -11.78 3.00
C GLY A 167 -15.86 -10.63 3.95
N SER A 168 -15.32 -9.53 3.43
CA SER A 168 -14.97 -8.36 4.23
C SER A 168 -16.18 -7.43 4.32
N GLY A 169 -16.76 -7.36 5.52
CA GLY A 169 -17.63 -6.26 5.88
C GLY A 169 -16.96 -4.91 5.61
N SER A 170 -17.79 -3.86 5.55
CA SER A 170 -17.33 -2.48 5.43
C SER A 170 -16.07 -2.23 6.26
N VAL A 171 -15.02 -1.66 5.64
CA VAL A 171 -13.87 -1.17 6.40
C VAL A 171 -14.27 0.11 7.13
N PRO A 172 -13.69 0.40 8.30
CA PRO A 172 -14.10 1.54 9.12
C PRO A 172 -13.59 2.89 8.58
N PHE A 173 -12.55 2.90 7.73
CA PHE A 173 -11.99 4.10 7.12
C PHE A 173 -11.52 3.85 5.69
N ASP A 174 -12.28 4.32 4.71
CA ASP A 174 -12.03 4.15 3.28
C ASP A 174 -11.81 5.51 2.61
N LEU A 175 -10.64 5.68 1.98
CA LEU A 175 -10.35 6.89 1.21
C LEU A 175 -11.29 7.04 0.01
N ASN A 176 -11.77 5.96 -0.59
CA ASN A 176 -12.69 6.05 -1.72
C ASN A 176 -14.10 6.47 -1.29
N ALA A 177 -14.51 6.15 -0.05
CA ALA A 177 -15.77 6.64 0.49
C ALA A 177 -15.70 8.16 0.77
N LEU A 178 -14.56 8.64 1.26
CA LEU A 178 -14.38 10.05 1.64
C LEU A 178 -13.88 10.96 0.51
N CYS A 179 -13.12 10.43 -0.43
CA CYS A 179 -12.43 11.10 -1.54
C CYS A 179 -12.50 10.16 -2.77
N PRO A 180 -13.68 10.03 -3.40
CA PRO A 180 -13.93 9.00 -4.41
C PRO A 180 -13.08 9.18 -5.66
N VAL A 181 -12.56 8.07 -6.17
CA VAL A 181 -11.89 8.02 -7.47
C VAL A 181 -12.94 8.17 -8.57
N PRO A 182 -12.74 9.08 -9.55
CA PRO A 182 -13.61 9.21 -10.70
C PRO A 182 -13.78 7.89 -11.47
N LEU A 183 -15.01 7.60 -11.91
CA LEU A 183 -15.36 6.34 -12.58
C LEU A 183 -14.58 6.11 -13.89
N ASP A 184 -14.30 7.18 -14.62
CA ASP A 184 -13.47 7.17 -15.83
C ASP A 184 -12.04 6.71 -15.52
N LEU A 185 -11.47 7.13 -14.38
CA LEU A 185 -10.15 6.69 -13.94
C LEU A 185 -10.16 5.26 -13.39
N LEU A 186 -11.25 4.83 -12.73
CA LEU A 186 -11.43 3.45 -12.32
C LEU A 186 -11.47 2.49 -13.52
N ALA A 187 -12.08 2.91 -14.63
CA ALA A 187 -12.12 2.13 -15.87
C ALA A 187 -10.75 1.97 -16.54
N LEU A 188 -9.84 2.95 -16.36
CA LEU A 188 -8.46 2.87 -16.88
C LEU A 188 -7.58 1.90 -16.07
N GLY A 189 -7.98 1.58 -14.85
CA GLY A 189 -7.27 0.66 -13.96
C GLY A 189 -6.00 1.24 -13.30
N PRO A 190 -5.38 0.46 -12.40
CA PRO A 190 -4.33 0.95 -11.50
C PRO A 190 -2.98 1.19 -12.18
N ALA A 191 -2.75 0.62 -13.38
CA ALA A 191 -1.51 0.78 -14.13
C ALA A 191 -1.48 2.06 -14.98
N SER A 192 -2.65 2.68 -15.21
CA SER A 192 -2.76 3.89 -16.02
C SER A 192 -1.98 5.05 -15.40
N PRO A 193 -1.14 5.77 -16.18
CA PRO A 193 -0.46 6.97 -15.70
C PRO A 193 -1.42 8.04 -15.18
N ALA A 194 -2.59 8.20 -15.81
CA ALA A 194 -3.59 9.17 -15.41
C ALA A 194 -4.20 8.82 -14.04
N THR A 195 -4.58 7.56 -13.85
CA THR A 195 -5.08 7.06 -12.56
C THR A 195 -4.05 7.24 -11.47
N ARG A 196 -2.79 6.91 -11.74
CA ARG A 196 -1.70 7.08 -10.77
C ARG A 196 -1.44 8.54 -10.41
N ALA A 197 -1.42 9.44 -11.40
CA ALA A 197 -1.25 10.86 -11.16
C ALA A 197 -2.37 11.39 -10.25
N TRP A 198 -3.61 11.00 -10.53
CA TRP A 198 -4.76 11.36 -9.71
C TRP A 198 -4.63 10.83 -8.27
N LEU A 199 -4.26 9.56 -8.07
CA LEU A 199 -4.10 8.99 -6.73
C LEU A 199 -3.02 9.74 -5.93
N TRP A 200 -1.90 10.08 -6.57
CA TRP A 200 -0.86 10.88 -5.91
C TRP A 200 -1.33 12.29 -5.57
N GLU A 201 -2.03 12.94 -6.48
CA GLU A 201 -2.52 14.31 -6.30
C GLU A 201 -3.61 14.40 -5.22
N HIS A 202 -4.57 13.49 -5.24
CA HIS A 202 -5.77 13.55 -4.39
C HIS A 202 -5.67 12.73 -3.12
N TRP A 203 -4.97 11.59 -3.15
CA TRP A 203 -4.77 10.77 -1.95
C TRP A 203 -3.41 10.97 -1.31
N GLY A 204 -2.37 11.26 -2.09
CA GLY A 204 -0.98 11.29 -1.60
C GLY A 204 -0.38 9.90 -1.40
N THR A 205 -1.04 8.86 -1.92
CA THR A 205 -0.59 7.47 -1.91
C THR A 205 -1.02 6.78 -3.20
N SER A 206 -0.27 5.75 -3.61
CA SER A 206 -0.45 5.06 -4.90
C SER A 206 -1.46 3.91 -4.85
N ARG A 207 -1.96 3.53 -3.66
CA ARG A 207 -2.84 2.37 -3.43
C ARG A 207 -3.93 2.69 -2.40
N PRO A 208 -5.06 1.95 -2.39
CA PRO A 208 -6.00 1.95 -1.27
C PRO A 208 -5.32 1.55 0.04
N LEU A 209 -5.91 1.98 1.16
CA LEU A 209 -5.44 1.62 2.48
C LEU A 209 -5.63 0.13 2.74
N GLN A 210 -4.69 -0.47 3.48
CA GLN A 210 -4.75 -1.88 3.87
C GLN A 210 -4.85 -2.05 5.38
N GLN A 211 -5.41 -3.20 5.80
CA GLN A 211 -5.59 -3.61 7.20
C GLN A 211 -6.12 -2.47 8.07
N VAL A 212 -7.26 -1.92 7.63
CA VAL A 212 -7.90 -0.79 8.29
C VAL A 212 -8.72 -1.30 9.47
N GLU A 213 -8.32 -0.95 10.69
CA GLU A 213 -8.90 -1.49 11.92
C GLU A 213 -9.17 -0.39 12.94
N VAL A 214 -10.32 -0.46 13.62
CA VAL A 214 -10.63 0.48 14.72
C VAL A 214 -9.75 0.13 15.92
N MET A 215 -9.05 1.13 16.45
CA MET A 215 -8.31 1.00 17.70
C MET A 215 -9.17 1.52 18.86
N GLU A 216 -9.33 0.69 19.89
CA GLU A 216 -9.91 1.15 21.14
C GLU A 216 -8.91 2.08 21.85
N ALA A 217 -9.21 3.38 21.85
CA ALA A 217 -8.48 4.36 22.66
C ALA A 217 -9.29 4.67 23.91
N PRO A 218 -8.67 4.74 25.10
CA PRO A 218 -9.36 5.18 26.29
C PRO A 218 -9.87 6.62 26.07
N PRO A 219 -11.13 6.92 26.40
CA PRO A 219 -11.67 8.26 26.22
C PRO A 219 -10.82 9.25 27.03
N LYS A 220 -10.31 10.28 26.36
CA LYS A 220 -9.74 11.44 27.06
C LYS A 220 -10.90 12.23 27.65
N GLU A 221 -10.72 12.72 28.88
CA GLU A 221 -11.75 13.48 29.60
C GLU A 221 -12.34 14.59 28.72
N ASN A 222 -13.68 14.59 28.60
CA ASN A 222 -14.52 15.58 27.91
C ASN A 222 -14.43 15.70 26.37
N THR A 223 -13.83 14.76 25.62
CA THR A 223 -13.93 14.81 24.14
C THR A 223 -14.01 13.41 23.52
N SER A 224 -15.03 13.21 22.69
CA SER A 224 -15.20 11.96 21.93
C SER A 224 -14.04 11.78 20.96
N CYS A 225 -13.49 10.57 20.96
CA CYS A 225 -12.31 10.20 20.20
C CYS A 225 -12.60 8.95 19.37
N TRP A 226 -12.07 8.92 18.15
CA TRP A 226 -12.05 7.75 17.29
C TRP A 226 -10.61 7.51 16.85
N SER A 227 -10.12 6.28 16.90
CA SER A 227 -8.80 5.93 16.37
C SER A 227 -8.91 4.76 15.43
N VAL A 228 -8.15 4.82 14.34
CA VAL A 228 -8.07 3.77 13.32
C VAL A 228 -6.61 3.55 12.95
N SER A 229 -6.19 2.29 12.88
CA SER A 229 -4.91 1.89 12.30
C SER A 229 -5.09 1.47 10.85
N PHE A 230 -4.11 1.76 10.02
CA PHE A 230 -4.09 1.32 8.63
C PHE A 230 -2.66 1.34 8.07
N TRP A 231 -2.49 0.72 6.91
CA TRP A 231 -1.27 0.79 6.11
C TRP A 231 -1.52 1.60 4.83
N SER A 232 -0.59 2.48 4.49
CA SER A 232 -0.60 3.19 3.20
C SER A 232 0.66 2.91 2.40
N ALA A 233 0.52 2.97 1.08
CA ALA A 233 1.62 2.74 0.15
C ALA A 233 2.48 4.00 0.02
N ASP A 234 3.79 3.81 0.15
CA ASP A 234 4.92 4.74 -0.04
C ASP A 234 4.95 5.92 0.94
N TRP A 235 3.81 6.52 1.24
CA TRP A 235 3.67 7.74 2.02
C TRP A 235 2.38 7.76 2.85
N THR A 236 2.37 8.64 3.85
CA THR A 236 1.15 9.05 4.54
C THR A 236 0.19 9.74 3.56
N PRO A 237 -1.12 9.45 3.57
CA PRO A 237 -2.09 9.99 2.62
C PRO A 237 -2.47 11.46 2.92
N TRP A 238 -1.48 12.35 2.93
CA TRP A 238 -1.62 13.72 3.38
C TRP A 238 -2.59 14.55 2.54
N ALA A 239 -2.64 14.33 1.23
CA ALA A 239 -3.54 15.09 0.36
C ALA A 239 -5.01 14.77 0.69
N ALA A 240 -5.35 13.49 0.83
CA ALA A 240 -6.69 13.08 1.25
C ALA A 240 -7.03 13.60 2.65
N LEU A 241 -6.12 13.45 3.62
CA LEU A 241 -6.38 13.90 4.99
C LEU A 241 -6.62 15.42 5.07
N GLN A 242 -5.90 16.22 4.28
CA GLN A 242 -6.13 17.67 4.20
C GLN A 242 -7.49 18.01 3.58
N ALA A 243 -7.87 17.33 2.49
CA ALA A 243 -9.18 17.51 1.86
C ALA A 243 -10.31 17.12 2.82
N ILE A 244 -10.17 16.00 3.52
CA ILE A 244 -11.11 15.53 4.54
C ILE A 244 -11.21 16.54 5.68
N ALA A 245 -10.09 17.01 6.23
CA ALA A 245 -10.09 17.99 7.32
C ALA A 245 -10.76 19.31 6.91
N THR A 246 -10.62 19.72 5.65
CA THR A 246 -11.30 20.91 5.11
C THR A 246 -12.82 20.71 5.01
N ARG A 247 -13.27 19.48 4.67
CA ARG A 247 -14.69 19.11 4.61
C ARG A 247 -15.32 18.94 6.00
N TRP A 248 -14.52 18.67 7.02
CA TRP A 248 -14.95 18.42 8.40
C TRP A 248 -14.24 19.37 9.38
N PRO A 249 -14.53 20.68 9.33
CA PRO A 249 -13.78 21.69 10.11
C PRO A 249 -13.98 21.57 11.63
N ASP A 250 -15.06 20.95 12.08
CA ASP A 250 -15.35 20.72 13.51
C ASP A 250 -14.60 19.51 14.09
N LEU A 251 -13.85 18.78 13.26
CA LEU A 251 -13.05 17.63 13.65
C LEU A 251 -11.55 17.97 13.62
N ILE A 252 -10.82 17.42 14.59
CA ILE A 252 -9.37 17.53 14.67
C ILE A 252 -8.77 16.17 14.30
N PHE A 253 -7.87 16.17 13.32
CA PHE A 253 -7.21 14.98 12.80
C PHE A 253 -5.74 14.97 13.25
N SER A 254 -5.31 13.85 13.83
CA SER A 254 -3.93 13.63 14.27
C SER A 254 -3.46 12.28 13.76
N ILE A 255 -2.44 12.26 12.91
CA ILE A 255 -1.85 11.03 12.37
C ILE A 255 -0.45 10.78 12.92
N ARG A 256 -0.14 9.51 13.17
CA ARG A 256 1.17 9.05 13.67
C ARG A 256 1.61 7.86 12.83
N SER A 257 2.81 7.90 12.29
CA SER A 257 3.44 6.73 11.65
C SER A 257 4.09 5.84 12.71
N ILE A 258 3.95 4.52 12.56
CA ILE A 258 4.60 3.51 13.39
C ILE A 258 5.84 3.04 12.63
N TYR A 259 7.03 3.24 13.20
CA TYR A 259 8.31 2.90 12.58
C TYR A 259 9.02 1.71 13.24
N ASP A 260 8.42 1.13 14.29
CA ASP A 260 8.98 0.00 15.07
C ASP A 260 8.16 -1.27 14.80
N VAL A 261 8.19 -1.78 13.57
CA VAL A 261 7.61 -3.08 13.19
C VAL A 261 8.69 -4.00 12.65
#